data_AF-A0A932P870-F1
#
_entry.id   AF-A0A932P870-F1
#
_cell.length_a   1.000
_cell.length_b   1.000
_cell.length_c   1.000
_cell.angle_alpha   90.00
_cell.angle_beta   90.00
_cell.angle_gamma   90.00
#
_symmetry.space_group_name_H-M   'P 1'
#
loop_
_entity.id
_entity.type
_entity.pdbx_description
1 polymer ?
#
loop_
_entity_poly.entity_id
_entity_poly.type
_entity_poly.pdbx_seq_one_letter_code
_entity_poly.pdbx_strand_id
1 'polypeptide(L)'
;MNTLYRAAGASGARSKTPRGLVLGLLAFLSLLASASLGDDGKIPDGDVAAWVHKRVEAWQPTADERRFDQIGWVKDVREALRLAREHDRPVFLFTHDGRMGIGRC
;
A
#
# COMPACT_ATOMS: atom_id res chain seq x y z
N MET A 1 87.71 5.63 -35.69
CA MET A 1 87.18 5.71 -37.07
C MET A 1 85.73 5.26 -37.04
N ASN A 2 84.88 6.01 -37.75
CA ASN A 2 83.43 5.91 -37.92
C ASN A 2 82.51 6.64 -36.92
N THR A 3 81.73 7.51 -37.56
CA THR A 3 80.83 8.55 -37.10
C THR A 3 79.38 8.10 -37.37
N LEU A 4 78.43 8.71 -36.66
CA LEU A 4 76.99 8.86 -36.97
C LEU A 4 76.00 7.76 -36.51
N TYR A 5 75.18 8.11 -35.51
CA TYR A 5 73.72 7.92 -35.42
C TYR A 5 73.29 8.57 -34.07
N ARG A 6 72.34 9.51 -33.94
CA ARG A 6 70.93 9.43 -34.32
C ARG A 6 70.28 10.81 -34.07
N ALA A 7 69.56 11.32 -35.07
CA ALA A 7 68.73 12.51 -34.96
C ALA A 7 67.35 12.19 -34.33
N ALA A 8 66.88 13.16 -33.55
CA ALA A 8 65.51 13.69 -33.37
C ALA A 8 64.26 12.81 -33.54
N GLY A 9 63.28 13.03 -32.64
CA GLY A 9 61.89 12.70 -32.91
C GLY A 9 60.96 12.75 -31.71
N ALA A 10 60.69 13.93 -31.17
CA ALA A 10 59.53 14.16 -30.30
C ALA A 10 58.26 14.26 -31.16
N SER A 11 57.16 13.60 -30.77
CA SER A 11 55.85 13.90 -31.33
C SER A 11 54.74 13.59 -30.32
N GLY A 12 54.17 14.66 -29.74
CA GLY A 12 52.97 14.61 -28.91
C GLY A 12 51.71 14.62 -29.78
N ALA A 13 50.86 13.63 -29.62
CA ALA A 13 49.57 13.55 -30.28
C ALA A 13 48.50 14.29 -29.47
N ARG A 14 48.08 15.46 -29.95
CA ARG A 14 46.97 16.25 -29.42
C ARG A 14 45.67 15.80 -30.11
N SER A 15 44.88 14.94 -29.45
CA SER A 15 43.57 14.50 -29.96
C SER A 15 42.56 15.65 -29.89
N LYS A 16 41.85 15.90 -31.00
CA LYS A 16 40.80 16.92 -31.11
C LYS A 16 39.44 16.23 -30.99
N THR A 17 38.80 16.33 -29.83
CA THR A 17 37.41 15.89 -29.66
C THR A 17 36.44 16.95 -30.19
N PRO A 18 35.43 16.59 -30.99
CA PRO A 18 34.45 17.53 -31.52
C PRO A 18 33.43 17.90 -30.44
N ARG A 19 33.62 19.06 -29.81
CA ARG A 19 32.78 19.62 -28.73
C ARG A 19 31.28 19.69 -29.07
N GLY A 20 30.91 19.76 -30.35
CA GLY A 20 29.51 19.81 -30.80
C GLY A 20 28.70 18.53 -30.59
N LEU A 21 29.35 17.35 -30.62
CA LEU A 21 28.66 16.07 -30.47
C LEU A 21 28.22 15.84 -29.01
N VAL A 22 29.06 16.26 -28.06
CA VAL A 22 28.80 16.11 -26.61
C VAL A 22 27.64 17.00 -26.17
N LEU A 23 27.57 18.23 -26.69
CA LEU A 23 26.48 19.17 -26.41
C LEU A 23 25.13 18.70 -26.97
N GLY A 24 25.12 18.14 -28.19
CA GLY A 24 23.90 17.58 -28.78
C GLY A 24 23.37 16.35 -28.02
N LEU A 25 24.27 15.47 -27.56
CA LEU A 25 23.91 14.28 -26.79
C LEU A 25 23.32 14.63 -25.41
N LEU A 26 23.89 15.63 -24.73
CA LEU A 26 23.40 16.11 -23.43
C LEU A 26 22.03 16.79 -23.54
N ALA A 27 21.80 17.57 -24.59
CA ALA A 27 20.50 18.18 -24.86
C ALA A 27 19.42 17.14 -25.19
N PHE A 28 19.78 16.08 -25.91
CA PHE A 28 18.85 15.01 -26.24
C PHE A 28 18.51 14.13 -25.02
N LEU A 29 19.50 13.86 -24.15
CA LEU A 29 19.26 13.15 -22.88
C LEU A 29 18.34 13.93 -21.93
N SER A 30 18.52 15.24 -21.86
CA SER A 30 17.69 16.10 -21.00
C SER A 30 16.26 16.24 -21.52
N LEU A 31 16.06 16.23 -22.84
CA LEU A 31 14.72 16.24 -23.43
C LEU A 31 13.97 14.91 -23.25
N LEU A 32 14.68 13.77 -23.24
CA LEU A 32 14.08 12.46 -22.93
C LEU A 32 13.65 12.33 -21.47
N ALA A 33 14.35 12.99 -20.55
CA ALA A 33 14.07 12.91 -19.11
C ALA A 33 12.81 13.68 -18.68
N SER A 34 12.35 14.67 -19.46
CA SER A 34 11.18 15.48 -19.11
C SER A 34 9.83 14.85 -19.54
N ALA A 35 9.83 13.75 -20.28
CA ALA A 35 8.61 13.11 -20.78
C ALA A 35 7.91 12.20 -19.76
N SER A 36 8.44 12.03 -18.54
CA SER A 36 7.91 11.11 -17.52
C SER A 36 7.14 11.78 -16.37
N LEU A 37 6.93 13.09 -16.38
CA LEU A 37 6.28 13.84 -15.28
C LEU A 37 4.76 13.99 -15.48
N GLY A 38 4.09 12.93 -15.92
CA GLY A 38 2.65 12.91 -16.18
C GLY A 38 1.96 11.72 -15.53
N ASP A 39 2.20 11.49 -14.24
CA ASP A 39 1.34 10.63 -13.42
C ASP A 39 0.52 11.56 -12.52
N ASP A 40 -0.79 11.62 -12.74
CA ASP A 40 -1.75 12.52 -12.04
C ASP A 40 -1.87 12.24 -10.52
N GLY A 41 -1.01 11.40 -9.95
CA GLY A 41 -1.06 11.00 -8.54
C GLY A 41 -2.35 10.29 -8.16
N LYS A 42 -3.13 9.83 -9.16
CA LYS A 42 -4.39 9.12 -8.95
C LYS A 42 -4.05 7.69 -8.56
N ILE A 43 -4.29 7.37 -7.30
CA ILE A 43 -4.22 6.00 -6.81
C ILE A 43 -5.27 5.18 -7.56
N PRO A 44 -4.89 4.07 -8.22
CA PRO A 44 -5.84 3.17 -8.85
C PRO A 44 -6.90 2.68 -7.86
N ASP A 45 -8.17 2.61 -8.28
CA ASP A 45 -9.27 2.13 -7.43
C ASP A 45 -8.99 0.72 -6.85
N GLY A 46 -8.28 -0.12 -7.61
CA GLY A 46 -7.85 -1.44 -7.17
C GLY A 46 -6.93 -1.41 -5.94
N ASP A 47 -6.05 -0.42 -5.85
CA ASP A 47 -5.12 -0.27 -4.74
C ASP A 47 -5.86 0.20 -3.48
N VAL A 48 -6.86 1.07 -3.64
CA VAL A 48 -7.76 1.48 -2.55
C VAL A 48 -8.55 0.28 -2.05
N ALA A 49 -9.16 -0.50 -2.95
CA ALA A 49 -9.93 -1.68 -2.59
C ALA A 49 -9.09 -2.71 -1.84
N ALA A 50 -7.87 -2.98 -2.32
CA ALA A 50 -6.93 -3.89 -1.66
C ALA A 50 -6.53 -3.39 -0.26
N TRP A 51 -6.27 -2.08 -0.12
CA TRP A 51 -5.96 -1.46 1.16
C TRP A 51 -7.14 -1.56 2.14
N VAL A 52 -8.36 -1.27 1.70
CA VAL A 52 -9.57 -1.41 2.53
C VAL A 52 -9.76 -2.86 2.96
N HIS A 53 -9.65 -3.82 2.04
CA HIS A 53 -9.84 -5.23 2.37
C HIS A 53 -8.85 -5.70 3.44
N LYS A 54 -7.57 -5.36 3.28
CA LYS A 54 -6.53 -5.65 4.28
C LYS A 54 -6.85 -5.06 5.64
N ARG A 55 -7.38 -3.83 5.68
CA ARG A 55 -7.77 -3.17 6.93
C ARG A 55 -8.98 -3.83 7.58
N VAL A 56 -10.01 -4.14 6.79
CA VAL A 56 -11.20 -4.83 7.26
C VAL A 56 -10.82 -6.17 7.87
N GLU A 57 -10.01 -6.97 7.18
CA GLU A 57 -9.53 -8.27 7.68
C GLU A 57 -8.77 -8.11 9.00
N ALA A 58 -7.85 -7.15 9.08
CA ALA A 58 -7.04 -6.91 10.27
C ALA A 58 -7.85 -6.39 11.49
N TRP A 59 -9.04 -5.83 11.27
CA TRP A 59 -9.88 -5.24 12.31
C TRP A 59 -11.16 -6.02 12.60
N GLN A 60 -11.37 -7.18 11.96
CA GLN A 60 -12.47 -8.05 12.35
C GLN A 60 -12.25 -8.49 13.81
N PRO A 61 -13.29 -8.40 14.67
CA PRO A 61 -13.18 -8.92 16.02
C PRO A 61 -12.93 -10.42 15.99
N THR A 62 -12.00 -10.85 16.84
CA THR A 62 -11.67 -12.26 17.06
C THR A 62 -12.86 -13.01 17.66
N ALA A 63 -12.82 -14.34 17.61
CA ALA A 63 -13.86 -15.17 18.23
C ALA A 63 -14.03 -14.87 19.73
N ASP A 64 -12.93 -14.59 20.44
CA ASP A 64 -12.93 -14.26 21.86
C ASP A 64 -13.50 -12.87 22.16
N GLU A 65 -13.37 -11.92 21.23
CA GLU A 65 -14.01 -10.60 21.32
C GLU A 65 -15.52 -10.67 21.01
N ARG A 66 -15.96 -11.71 20.29
CA ARG A 66 -17.36 -11.97 19.93
C ARG A 66 -18.13 -12.84 20.94
N ARG A 67 -17.74 -12.86 22.22
CA ARG A 67 -18.47 -13.59 23.29
C ARG A 67 -19.95 -13.23 23.38
N PHE A 68 -20.33 -12.03 22.94
CA PHE A 68 -21.72 -11.59 22.86
C PHE A 68 -22.60 -12.51 21.99
N ASP A 69 -22.03 -13.17 20.98
CA ASP A 69 -22.76 -14.09 20.09
C ASP A 69 -23.04 -15.45 20.76
N GLN A 70 -22.35 -15.77 21.85
CA GLN A 70 -22.59 -16.97 22.65
C GLN A 70 -23.81 -16.82 23.58
N ILE A 71 -24.40 -15.63 23.64
CA ILE A 71 -25.63 -15.37 24.38
C ILE A 71 -26.81 -15.85 23.55
N GLY A 72 -27.69 -16.66 24.14
CA GLY A 72 -28.91 -17.13 23.51
C GLY A 72 -29.95 -16.01 23.43
N TRP A 73 -29.86 -15.16 22.39
CA TRP A 73 -30.79 -14.07 22.15
C TRP A 73 -32.17 -14.58 21.74
N VAL A 74 -33.20 -14.17 22.46
CA VAL A 74 -34.60 -14.49 22.15
C VAL A 74 -35.47 -13.23 22.17
N LYS A 75 -36.54 -13.26 21.38
CA LYS A 75 -37.46 -12.11 21.20
C LYS A 75 -38.58 -12.03 22.24
N ASP A 76 -38.77 -13.10 23.02
CA ASP A 76 -39.87 -13.24 23.97
C ASP A 76 -39.36 -13.61 25.36
N VAL A 77 -39.89 -12.95 26.39
CA VAL A 77 -39.45 -13.14 27.78
C VAL A 77 -39.85 -14.52 28.31
N ARG A 78 -40.97 -15.09 27.89
CA ARG A 78 -41.40 -16.43 28.34
C ARG A 78 -40.46 -17.48 27.80
N GLU A 79 -40.03 -17.32 26.55
CA GLU A 79 -39.03 -18.19 25.94
C GLU A 79 -37.67 -18.06 26.65
N ALA A 80 -37.25 -16.83 26.98
CA ALA A 80 -36.03 -16.61 27.78
C ALA A 80 -36.09 -17.35 29.12
N LEU A 81 -37.22 -17.26 29.82
CA LEU A 81 -37.43 -17.94 31.11
C LEU A 81 -37.50 -19.46 30.96
N ARG A 82 -38.05 -19.99 29.86
CA ARG A 82 -38.08 -21.43 29.57
C ARG A 82 -36.66 -21.97 29.39
N LEU A 83 -35.87 -21.32 28.52
CA LEU A 83 -34.48 -21.69 28.25
C LEU A 83 -33.56 -21.53 29.47
N ALA A 84 -33.78 -20.49 30.27
CA ALA A 84 -33.06 -20.27 31.51
C ALA A 84 -33.21 -21.44 32.48
N ARG A 85 -34.43 -21.97 32.63
CA ARG A 85 -34.68 -23.16 33.46
C ARG A 85 -34.10 -24.43 32.86
N GLU A 86 -34.18 -24.58 31.53
CA GLU A 86 -33.66 -25.76 30.83
C GLU A 86 -32.14 -25.88 30.93
N HIS A 87 -31.43 -24.76 30.85
CA HIS A 87 -29.97 -24.73 30.82
C HIS A 87 -29.31 -24.26 32.13
N ASP A 88 -30.11 -23.98 33.17
CA ASP A 88 -29.65 -23.40 34.43
C ASP A 88 -28.80 -22.13 34.23
N ARG A 89 -29.31 -21.20 33.42
CA ARG A 89 -28.63 -19.94 33.07
C ARG A 89 -29.44 -18.71 33.51
N PRO A 90 -28.80 -17.63 33.97
CA PRO A 90 -29.49 -16.39 34.31
C PRO A 90 -30.06 -15.68 33.07
N VAL A 91 -31.11 -14.88 33.27
CA VAL A 91 -31.72 -14.02 32.24
C VAL A 91 -31.28 -12.58 32.43
N PHE A 92 -30.87 -11.93 31.33
CA PHE A 92 -30.61 -10.50 31.27
C PHE A 92 -31.58 -9.85 30.29
N LEU A 93 -32.27 -8.79 30.72
CA LEU A 93 -33.14 -8.01 29.85
C LEU A 93 -32.36 -6.82 29.28
N PHE A 94 -32.17 -6.80 27.97
CA PHE A 94 -31.57 -5.68 27.26
C PHE A 94 -32.65 -4.91 26.50
N THR A 95 -32.92 -3.69 26.92
CA THR A 95 -33.85 -2.77 26.23
C THR A 95 -33.03 -1.67 25.55
N HIS A 96 -33.38 -1.35 24.32
CA HIS A 96 -32.79 -0.24 23.57
C HIS A 96 -33.88 0.41 22.74
N ASP A 97 -33.77 1.72 22.52
CA ASP A 97 -34.59 2.46 21.57
C ASP A 97 -33.72 2.77 20.36
N GLY A 98 -33.73 1.88 19.36
CA GLY A 98 -32.82 1.97 18.22
C GLY A 98 -32.87 0.76 17.30
N ARG A 99 -32.06 0.78 16.24
CA ARG A 99 -31.96 -0.31 15.27
C ARG A 99 -30.50 -0.77 15.23
N MET A 100 -30.11 -1.55 16.24
CA MET A 100 -28.72 -1.97 16.47
C MET A 100 -28.08 -2.65 15.25
N GLY A 101 -28.87 -3.37 14.44
CA GLY A 101 -28.39 -4.04 13.22
C GLY A 101 -27.93 -3.10 12.09
N ILE A 102 -28.18 -1.79 12.18
CA ILE A 102 -27.72 -0.79 11.19
C ILE A 102 -26.87 0.32 11.83
N GLY A 103 -26.38 0.12 13.06
CA GLY A 103 -25.51 1.08 13.75
C GLY A 103 -26.18 2.39 14.17
N ARG A 104 -27.53 2.39 14.32
CA ARG A 104 -28.27 3.52 14.88
C ARG A 104 -28.75 3.17 16.28
N CYS A 105 -28.08 3.76 17.27
CA CYS A 105 -28.47 3.77 18.66
C CYS A 105 -29.35 4.99 18.97
#